data_AF-A0A2J4G7P3-F1
#
_entry.id   AF-A0A2J4G7P3-F1
#
_cell.length_a   1.000
_cell.length_b   1.000
_cell.length_c   1.000
_cell.angle_alpha   90.00
_cell.angle_beta   90.00
_cell.angle_gamma   90.00
#
_symmetry.space_group_name_H-M   'P 1'
#
loop_
_entity.id
_entity.type
_entity.pdbx_description
1 polymer ?
#
loop_
_entity_poly.entity_id
_entity_poly.type
_entity_poly.pdbx_seq_one_letter_code
_entity_poly.pdbx_strand_id
1 'polypeptide(L)'
;MGTCRLCGRSSHLISETLGVCLECLRANPDKALRVAEEAHIRARRLLGLPSPPSGDGVECVACGRRCRMRDGEVGFCGLVRNSQGRLVRPHPLDEPGFAYLDPHPTNCVAAWFCPGATGAGYPRYSVSPGGPERGYYNRAVAYGACNLNCLFCQN
;
A
#
# COMPACT_ATOMS: atom_id res chain seq x y z
N MET A 1 14.75 -10.00 -18.74
CA MET A 1 14.18 -9.00 -19.67
C MET A 1 12.70 -9.34 -19.80
N GLY A 2 11.78 -8.41 -19.51
CA GLY A 2 10.35 -8.71 -19.53
C GLY A 2 9.72 -8.55 -20.92
N THR A 3 8.56 -9.18 -21.09
CA THR A 3 7.78 -9.16 -22.34
C THR A 3 6.35 -8.68 -22.08
N CYS A 4 5.87 -7.74 -22.88
CA CYS A 4 4.48 -7.28 -22.79
C CYS A 4 3.54 -8.32 -23.39
N ARG A 5 2.57 -8.79 -22.60
CA ARG A 5 1.58 -9.79 -23.02
C ARG A 5 0.53 -9.26 -24.02
N LEU A 6 0.46 -7.94 -24.21
CA LEU A 6 -0.50 -7.32 -25.14
C LEU A 6 0.08 -7.09 -26.53
N CYS A 7 1.33 -6.61 -26.62
CA CYS A 7 1.96 -6.27 -27.90
C CYS A 7 3.17 -7.14 -28.26
N GLY A 8 3.58 -8.05 -27.39
CA GLY A 8 4.72 -8.95 -27.61
C GLY A 8 6.10 -8.30 -27.49
N ARG A 9 6.19 -6.98 -27.26
CA ARG A 9 7.47 -6.28 -27.12
C ARG A 9 8.25 -6.80 -25.90
N SER A 10 9.53 -7.08 -26.10
CA SER A 10 10.49 -7.38 -25.02
C SER A 10 11.42 -6.21 -24.76
N SER A 11 11.68 -5.89 -23.49
CA SER A 11 12.58 -4.79 -23.09
C SER A 11 12.99 -4.92 -21.63
N HIS A 12 14.17 -4.38 -21.27
CA HIS A 12 14.60 -4.25 -19.87
C HIS A 12 13.72 -3.29 -19.07
N LEU A 13 12.98 -2.40 -19.74
CA LEU A 13 12.03 -1.49 -19.11
C LEU A 13 10.68 -2.14 -18.80
N ILE A 14 10.45 -3.38 -19.25
CA ILE A 14 9.23 -4.13 -18.99
C ILE A 14 9.48 -5.06 -17.81
N SER A 15 8.68 -4.92 -16.75
CA SER A 15 8.68 -5.86 -15.64
C SER A 15 8.07 -7.18 -16.08
N GLU A 16 8.80 -8.27 -15.85
CA GLU A 16 8.32 -9.64 -16.09
C GLU A 16 7.10 -9.98 -15.23
N THR A 17 7.09 -9.51 -13.97
CA THR A 17 6.00 -9.71 -13.02
C THR A 17 4.71 -9.01 -13.46
N LEU A 18 4.79 -7.74 -13.91
CA LEU A 18 3.63 -6.99 -14.40
C LEU A 18 3.20 -7.44 -15.80
N GLY A 19 4.16 -7.79 -16.66
CA GLY A 19 3.88 -8.31 -18.01
C GLY A 19 3.24 -7.31 -18.97
N VAL A 20 3.32 -6.00 -18.70
CA VAL A 20 2.76 -4.92 -19.54
C VAL A 20 3.75 -3.78 -19.72
N CYS A 21 3.82 -3.20 -20.92
CA CYS A 21 4.66 -2.03 -21.19
C CYS A 21 3.91 -0.71 -20.97
N LEU A 22 4.67 0.39 -20.83
CA LEU A 22 4.13 1.73 -20.64
C LEU A 22 3.20 2.16 -21.78
N GLU A 23 3.55 1.84 -23.03
CA GLU A 23 2.76 2.22 -24.20
C GLU A 23 1.38 1.54 -24.17
N CYS A 24 1.32 0.25 -23.84
CA CYS A 24 0.05 -0.46 -23.73
C CYS A 24 -0.80 0.04 -22.55
N LEU A 25 -0.18 0.39 -21.41
CA LEU A 25 -0.88 1.00 -20.28
C LEU A 25 -1.54 2.33 -20.65
N ARG A 26 -0.87 3.16 -21.46
CA ARG A 26 -1.41 4.46 -21.91
C ARG A 26 -2.46 4.32 -23.01
N ALA A 27 -2.23 3.42 -23.98
CA ALA A 27 -3.08 3.28 -25.16
C ALA A 27 -4.33 2.42 -24.91
N ASN A 28 -4.25 1.40 -24.06
CA ASN A 28 -5.33 0.45 -23.79
C ASN A 28 -5.41 0.09 -22.29
N PRO A 29 -5.69 1.07 -21.42
CA PRO A 29 -5.62 0.90 -19.96
C PRO A 29 -6.50 -0.26 -19.47
N ASP A 30 -7.72 -0.44 -19.99
CA ASP A 30 -8.62 -1.51 -19.53
C ASP A 30 -8.02 -2.92 -19.70
N LYS A 31 -7.40 -3.20 -20.86
CA LYS A 31 -6.75 -4.48 -21.11
C LYS A 31 -5.45 -4.62 -20.34
N ALA A 32 -4.65 -3.54 -20.29
CA ALA A 32 -3.36 -3.56 -19.62
C ALA A 32 -3.49 -3.72 -18.10
N LEU A 33 -4.47 -3.04 -17.49
CA LEU A 33 -4.76 -3.14 -16.07
C LEU A 33 -5.27 -4.52 -15.69
N ARG A 34 -6.10 -5.18 -16.51
CA ARG A 34 -6.51 -6.57 -16.26
C ARG A 34 -5.31 -7.51 -16.17
N VAL A 35 -4.35 -7.39 -17.08
CA VAL A 35 -3.12 -8.20 -17.06
C VAL A 35 -2.29 -7.89 -15.81
N ALA A 36 -2.10 -6.61 -15.47
CA ALA A 36 -1.36 -6.21 -14.28
C ALA A 36 -2.05 -6.67 -12.98
N GLU A 37 -3.38 -6.63 -12.93
CA GLU A 37 -4.18 -7.03 -11.78
C GLU A 37 -4.00 -8.51 -11.43
N GLU A 38 -3.78 -9.38 -12.42
CA GLU A 38 -3.45 -10.78 -12.14
C GLU A 38 -2.18 -10.92 -11.29
N ALA A 39 -1.16 -10.09 -11.53
CA ALA A 39 0.07 -10.11 -10.75
C ALA A 39 -0.21 -9.70 -9.30
N HIS A 40 -1.04 -8.68 -9.10
CA HIS A 40 -1.49 -8.24 -7.80
C HIS A 40 -2.30 -9.32 -7.05
N ILE A 41 -3.23 -9.99 -7.73
CA ILE A 41 -4.03 -11.08 -7.15
C ILE A 41 -3.11 -12.25 -6.74
N ARG A 42 -2.18 -12.65 -7.61
CA ARG A 42 -1.20 -13.71 -7.30
C ARG A 42 -0.37 -13.37 -6.07
N ALA A 43 0.22 -12.16 -6.03
CA ALA A 43 1.04 -11.72 -4.90
C ALA A 43 0.25 -11.72 -3.58
N ARG A 44 -1.00 -11.25 -3.61
CA ARG A 44 -1.86 -11.23 -2.41
C ARG A 44 -2.22 -12.62 -1.93
N ARG A 45 -2.54 -13.53 -2.85
CA ARG A 45 -2.84 -14.93 -2.51
C ARG A 45 -1.68 -15.60 -1.79
N LEU A 46 -0.44 -15.37 -2.22
CA LEU A 46 0.77 -15.91 -1.57
C LEU A 46 0.93 -15.43 -0.12
N LEU A 47 0.42 -14.24 0.20
CA LEU A 47 0.46 -13.64 1.53
C LEU A 47 -0.81 -13.94 2.35
N GLY A 48 -1.73 -14.76 1.85
CA GLY A 48 -3.02 -15.01 2.51
C GLY A 48 -3.96 -13.80 2.53
N LEU A 49 -3.70 -12.77 1.73
CA LEU A 49 -4.51 -11.56 1.65
C LEU A 49 -5.68 -11.73 0.66
N PRO A 50 -6.84 -11.10 0.90
CA PRO A 50 -8.01 -11.27 0.05
C PRO A 50 -7.81 -10.65 -1.33
N SER A 51 -8.45 -11.21 -2.36
CA SER A 51 -8.62 -10.51 -3.64
C SER A 51 -9.46 -9.24 -3.45
N PRO A 52 -9.43 -8.28 -4.41
CA PRO A 52 -10.45 -7.25 -4.47
C PRO A 52 -11.85 -7.84 -4.38
N PRO A 53 -12.76 -7.22 -3.60
CA PRO A 53 -14.16 -7.67 -3.55
C PRO A 53 -14.86 -7.45 -4.89
N SER A 54 -16.00 -8.10 -5.07
CA SER A 54 -16.72 -8.14 -6.35
C SER A 54 -17.12 -6.77 -6.93
N GLY A 55 -17.22 -5.74 -6.08
CA GLY A 55 -17.62 -4.40 -6.50
C GLY A 55 -19.11 -4.09 -6.33
N ASP A 56 -19.89 -5.03 -5.79
CA ASP A 56 -21.32 -4.85 -5.47
C ASP A 56 -21.58 -4.91 -3.96
N GLY A 57 -22.76 -4.50 -3.51
CA GLY A 57 -23.19 -4.58 -2.11
C GLY A 57 -22.85 -3.32 -1.29
N VAL A 58 -22.53 -3.52 -0.01
CA VAL A 58 -22.38 -2.43 0.96
C VAL A 58 -21.04 -1.73 0.76
N GLU A 59 -21.07 -0.41 0.59
CA GLU A 59 -19.87 0.41 0.41
C GLU A 59 -19.21 0.71 1.76
N CYS A 60 -17.90 0.43 1.85
CA CYS A 60 -17.06 0.84 2.97
C CYS A 60 -16.36 2.16 2.66
N VAL A 61 -16.67 3.19 3.44
CA VAL A 61 -16.13 4.55 3.27
C VAL A 61 -14.88 4.85 4.12
N ALA A 62 -14.28 3.85 4.75
CA ALA A 62 -13.18 4.03 5.70
C ALA A 62 -11.86 4.51 5.06
N CYS A 63 -11.69 4.36 3.74
CA CYS A 63 -10.51 4.83 3.01
C CYS A 63 -10.83 5.08 1.53
N GLY A 64 -9.87 5.64 0.79
CA GLY A 64 -10.04 6.00 -0.62
C GLY A 64 -10.35 4.84 -1.59
N ARG A 65 -10.18 3.58 -1.19
CA ARG A 65 -10.49 2.41 -2.05
C ARG A 65 -11.99 2.14 -2.21
N ARG A 66 -12.83 2.60 -1.26
CA ARG A 66 -14.30 2.47 -1.34
C ARG A 66 -14.80 1.08 -1.76
N CYS A 67 -14.32 0.04 -1.08
CA CYS A 67 -14.72 -1.34 -1.37
C CYS A 67 -16.23 -1.50 -1.26
N ARG A 68 -16.86 -2.12 -2.26
CA ARG A 68 -18.24 -2.62 -2.20
C ARG A 68 -18.20 -4.13 -1.99
N MET A 69 -18.83 -4.58 -0.91
CA MET A 69 -18.78 -5.98 -0.47
C MET A 69 -20.18 -6.58 -0.41
N ARG A 70 -20.39 -7.72 -1.06
CA ARG A 70 -21.56 -8.58 -0.88
C ARG A 70 -21.50 -9.27 0.49
N ASP A 71 -22.61 -9.86 0.91
CA ASP A 71 -22.63 -10.58 2.18
C ASP A 71 -21.56 -11.68 2.23
N GLY A 72 -20.84 -11.77 3.34
CA GLY A 72 -19.71 -12.67 3.53
C GLY A 72 -18.38 -12.20 2.93
N GLU A 73 -18.36 -11.20 2.04
CA GLU A 73 -17.12 -10.71 1.44
C GLU A 73 -16.26 -9.90 2.43
N VAL A 74 -14.95 -9.93 2.18
CA VAL A 74 -13.94 -9.20 2.95
C VAL A 74 -13.37 -8.09 2.08
N GLY A 75 -13.18 -6.92 2.67
CA GLY A 75 -12.62 -5.77 1.99
C GLY A 75 -11.17 -6.00 1.62
N PHE A 76 -10.68 -5.24 0.65
CA PHE A 76 -9.31 -5.37 0.16
C PHE A 76 -8.24 -5.23 1.27
N CYS A 77 -8.53 -4.54 2.37
CA CYS A 77 -7.59 -4.46 3.50
C CYS A 77 -7.53 -5.72 4.37
N GLY A 78 -8.47 -6.66 4.25
CA GLY A 78 -8.57 -7.83 5.13
C GLY A 78 -9.25 -7.56 6.48
N LEU A 79 -9.48 -6.29 6.85
CA LEU A 79 -10.00 -5.93 8.19
C LEU A 79 -11.52 -5.81 8.28
N VAL A 80 -12.18 -5.47 7.17
CA VAL A 80 -13.62 -5.20 7.14
C VAL A 80 -14.31 -6.34 6.42
N ARG A 81 -15.37 -6.88 6.99
CA ARG A 81 -16.22 -7.90 6.38
C ARG A 81 -17.65 -7.41 6.33
N ASN A 82 -18.37 -7.73 5.26
CA ASN A 82 -19.83 -7.61 5.27
C ASN A 82 -20.44 -8.86 5.89
N SER A 83 -21.23 -8.69 6.95
CA SER A 83 -21.99 -9.74 7.62
C SER A 83 -23.46 -9.33 7.70
N GLN A 84 -24.30 -10.04 6.96
CA GLN A 84 -25.73 -9.85 6.83
C GLN A 84 -26.10 -8.40 6.45
N GLY A 85 -25.37 -7.83 5.50
CA GLY A 85 -25.57 -6.45 5.04
C GLY A 85 -25.00 -5.38 5.98
N ARG A 86 -24.23 -5.76 7.00
CA ARG A 86 -23.56 -4.83 7.92
C ARG A 86 -22.05 -4.97 7.83
N LEU A 87 -21.35 -3.84 7.76
CA LEU A 87 -19.89 -3.83 7.80
C LEU A 87 -19.43 -4.04 9.24
N VAL A 88 -18.76 -5.15 9.48
CA VAL A 88 -18.18 -5.53 10.77
C VAL A 88 -16.66 -5.61 10.67
N ARG A 89 -16.00 -5.46 11.82
CA ARG A 89 -14.55 -5.59 11.99
C ARG A 89 -14.33 -6.72 12.99
N PRO A 90 -14.28 -7.97 12.54
CA PRO A 90 -14.42 -9.15 13.41
C PRO A 90 -13.22 -9.42 14.32
N HIS A 91 -12.12 -8.67 14.19
CA HIS A 91 -11.00 -8.75 15.13
C HIS A 91 -11.02 -7.57 16.12
N PRO A 92 -10.78 -7.81 17.43
CA PRO A 92 -10.48 -6.73 18.35
C PRO A 92 -9.15 -6.08 17.94
N LEU A 93 -9.07 -4.80 18.26
CA LEU A 93 -7.94 -3.91 18.09
C LEU A 93 -6.75 -4.28 18.98
N ASP A 94 -6.57 -5.55 19.37
CA ASP A 94 -5.57 -5.90 20.38
C ASP A 94 -4.15 -5.78 19.82
N GLU A 95 -3.91 -6.11 18.55
CA GLU A 95 -2.70 -5.70 17.81
C GLU A 95 -2.98 -5.56 16.30
N PRO A 96 -3.65 -4.50 15.81
CA PRO A 96 -3.86 -4.26 14.37
C PRO A 96 -2.57 -3.84 13.66
N GLY A 97 -1.41 -4.08 14.28
CA GLY A 97 -0.11 -3.57 13.90
C GLY A 97 0.88 -3.63 15.06
N PHE A 98 2.16 -3.53 14.74
CA PHE A 98 3.22 -3.40 15.75
C PHE A 98 3.70 -1.96 15.83
N ALA A 99 4.00 -1.51 17.04
CA ALA A 99 4.60 -0.20 17.26
C ALA A 99 6.01 -0.36 17.83
N TYR A 100 6.96 0.40 17.31
CA TYR A 100 8.32 0.40 17.80
C TYR A 100 8.87 1.82 17.89
N LEU A 101 9.91 1.99 18.72
CA LEU A 101 10.68 3.23 18.76
C LEU A 101 11.72 3.17 17.64
N ASP A 102 11.62 4.11 16.72
CA ASP A 102 12.47 4.17 15.53
C ASP A 102 13.51 5.29 15.70
N PRO A 103 14.79 4.96 15.97
CA PRO A 103 15.81 5.92 16.35
C PRO A 103 16.17 6.87 15.21
N HIS A 104 16.45 8.12 15.54
CA HIS A 104 16.96 9.11 14.60
C HIS A 104 18.49 9.04 14.48
N PRO A 105 19.07 9.13 13.26
CA PRO A 105 18.41 9.33 11.98
C PRO A 105 17.78 8.04 11.42
N THR A 106 16.48 8.10 11.13
CA THR A 106 15.67 7.02 10.57
C THR A 106 15.70 7.02 9.03
N ASN A 107 15.24 5.94 8.39
CA ASN A 107 15.02 5.80 6.94
C ASN A 107 13.93 6.72 6.36
N CYS A 108 13.51 7.76 7.09
CA CYS A 108 12.47 8.67 6.66
C CYS A 108 12.81 9.29 5.30
N VAL A 109 12.01 8.97 4.28
CA VAL A 109 12.16 9.49 2.91
C VAL A 109 12.02 11.01 2.82
N ALA A 110 11.49 11.64 3.86
CA ALA A 110 11.35 13.10 3.97
C ALA A 110 12.54 13.79 4.65
N ALA A 111 13.60 13.07 5.03
CA ALA A 111 14.73 13.63 5.79
C ALA A 111 15.38 14.84 5.11
N TRP A 112 15.37 14.94 3.78
CA TRP A 112 16.01 16.03 3.05
C TRP A 112 15.28 17.39 3.16
N PHE A 113 14.04 17.44 3.64
CA PHE A 113 13.31 18.69 3.93
C PHE A 113 12.70 18.74 5.33
N CYS A 114 12.85 17.68 6.13
CA CYS A 114 12.30 17.63 7.48
C CYS A 114 13.08 18.58 8.41
N PRO A 115 12.42 19.42 9.22
CA PRO A 115 13.10 20.25 10.21
C PRO A 115 13.89 19.41 11.24
N GLY A 116 13.39 18.24 11.63
CA GLY A 116 14.08 17.31 12.53
C GLY A 116 15.32 16.62 11.93
N ALA A 117 15.61 16.86 10.65
CA ALA A 117 16.81 16.35 9.97
C ALA A 117 17.73 17.49 9.49
N THR A 118 17.16 18.62 9.09
CA THR A 118 17.89 19.73 8.44
C THR A 118 17.96 21.00 9.28
N GLY A 119 17.08 21.18 10.27
CA GLY A 119 16.85 22.46 10.94
C GLY A 119 16.23 23.54 10.04
N ALA A 120 15.83 23.23 8.80
CA ALA A 120 15.28 24.19 7.86
C ALA A 120 13.75 24.24 7.90
N GLY A 121 13.18 25.33 7.37
CA GLY A 121 11.72 25.53 7.27
C GLY A 121 11.10 25.96 8.60
N TYR A 122 10.71 24.99 9.42
CA TYR A 122 10.04 25.23 10.71
C TYR A 122 10.90 24.76 11.91
N PRO A 123 12.09 25.34 12.14
CA PRO A 123 13.02 24.90 13.19
C PRO A 123 12.46 24.94 14.60
N ARG A 124 11.42 25.76 14.85
CA ARG A 124 10.72 25.80 16.16
C ARG A 124 10.10 24.47 16.57
N TYR A 125 9.87 23.55 15.63
CA TYR A 125 9.37 22.20 15.89
C TYR A 125 10.47 21.14 15.89
N SER A 126 11.74 21.56 15.79
CA SER A 126 12.90 20.67 15.90
C SER A 126 13.51 20.80 17.30
N VAL A 127 13.90 19.67 17.89
CA VAL A 127 14.67 19.66 19.15
C VAL A 127 16.17 19.89 18.91
N SER A 128 16.60 19.84 17.64
CA SER A 128 17.97 20.12 17.21
C SER A 128 18.04 21.41 16.39
N PRO A 129 18.96 22.33 16.69
CA PRO A 129 19.04 23.63 16.02
C PRO A 129 19.61 23.58 14.58
N GLY A 130 20.18 22.45 14.12
CA GLY A 130 20.91 22.44 12.84
C GLY A 130 21.32 21.07 12.32
N GLY A 131 20.47 20.05 12.46
CA GLY A 131 20.75 18.71 11.95
C GLY A 131 19.83 17.65 12.54
N PRO A 132 20.10 16.35 12.30
CA PRO A 132 19.27 15.27 12.81
C PRO A 132 19.11 15.30 14.32
N GLU A 133 17.89 15.04 14.80
CA GLU A 133 17.54 14.91 16.22
C GLU A 133 18.11 13.61 16.82
N ARG A 134 19.44 13.47 16.83
CA ARG A 134 20.13 12.27 17.33
C ARG A 134 19.77 12.00 18.79
N GLY A 135 19.50 10.73 19.12
CA GLY A 135 19.09 10.31 20.46
C GLY A 135 17.57 10.38 20.71
N TYR A 136 16.80 10.89 19.75
CA TYR A 136 15.34 10.87 19.76
C TYR A 136 14.79 9.75 18.89
N TYR A 137 13.49 9.47 19.05
CA TYR A 137 12.80 8.36 18.39
C TYR A 137 11.47 8.81 17.83
N ASN A 138 11.11 8.30 16.64
CA ASN A 138 9.71 8.29 16.22
C ASN A 138 8.98 7.13 16.90
N ARG A 139 7.68 7.32 17.16
CA ARG A 139 6.78 6.19 17.40
C ARG A 139 6.30 5.68 16.04
N ALA A 140 6.98 4.68 15.50
CA ALA A 140 6.58 4.03 14.27
C ALA A 140 5.43 3.04 14.57
N VAL A 141 4.43 3.02 13.70
CA VAL A 141 3.28 2.10 13.80
C VAL A 141 3.08 1.47 12.42
N ALA A 142 3.29 0.16 12.34
CA ALA A 142 3.06 -0.62 11.14
C ALA A 142 1.72 -1.34 11.29
N TYR A 143 0.72 -0.95 10.52
CA TYR A 143 -0.58 -1.63 10.52
C TYR A 143 -0.45 -3.02 9.89
N GLY A 144 -1.02 -4.04 10.53
CA GLY A 144 -1.11 -5.44 10.06
C GLY A 144 -2.09 -5.63 8.89
N ALA A 145 -2.45 -4.55 8.20
CA ALA A 145 -3.35 -4.55 7.06
C ALA A 145 -3.01 -3.41 6.11
N CYS A 146 -3.19 -3.66 4.80
CA CYS A 146 -2.90 -2.68 3.76
C CYS A 146 -4.06 -2.56 2.78
N ASN A 147 -4.53 -1.33 2.57
CA ASN A 147 -5.52 -0.99 1.53
C ASN A 147 -4.88 -0.75 0.15
N LEU A 148 -3.56 -0.96 0.02
CA LEU A 148 -2.77 -0.85 -1.20
C LEU A 148 -2.09 -2.19 -1.52
N ASN A 149 -1.56 -2.32 -2.73
CA ASN A 149 -0.72 -3.44 -3.14
C ASN A 149 0.39 -2.92 -4.03
N CYS A 150 1.54 -2.64 -3.42
CA CYS A 150 2.77 -2.39 -4.13
C CYS A 150 3.45 -3.74 -4.32
N LEU A 151 3.61 -4.23 -5.57
CA LEU A 151 4.25 -5.53 -5.86
C LEU A 151 5.70 -5.65 -5.36
N PHE A 152 6.29 -4.53 -4.93
CA PHE A 152 7.64 -4.43 -4.37
C PHE A 152 7.60 -3.70 -3.02
N CYS A 153 6.57 -3.94 -2.21
CA CYS A 153 6.48 -3.34 -0.89
C CYS A 153 7.69 -3.78 -0.05
N GLN A 154 8.40 -2.81 0.53
CA GLN A 154 9.56 -3.03 1.40
C GLN A 154 9.18 -3.06 2.89
N ASN A 155 7.88 -2.98 3.20
CA ASN A 155 7.36 -3.10 4.57
C ASN A 155 6.99 -4.54 4.89
#